data_AF-A0A2E0CQ66-F1
#
_entry.id   AF-A0A2E0CQ66-F1
#
_cell.length_a   1.000
_cell.length_b   1.000
_cell.length_c   1.000
_cell.angle_alpha   90.00
_cell.angle_beta   90.00
_cell.angle_gamma   90.00
#
_symmetry.space_group_name_H-M   'P 1'
#
loop_
_entity.id
_entity.type
_entity.pdbx_description
1 polymer ?
#
loop_
_entity_poly.entity_id
_entity_poly.type
_entity_poly.pdbx_seq_one_letter_code
_entity_poly.pdbx_strand_id
1 'polypeptide(L)' 'MSEVPVSKQGEARDIAYAALYLASDESKFVNGTRIVVDNSMSITSGTVAE' A
#
# COMPACT_ATOMS: atom_id res chain seq x y z
N MET A 1 -27.59 7.14 -9.47
CA MET A 1 -26.12 7.14 -9.58
C MET A 1 -25.60 7.05 -8.16
N SER A 2 -25.43 5.82 -7.66
CA SER A 2 -24.92 5.58 -6.31
C SER A 2 -23.49 6.10 -6.25
N GLU A 3 -23.23 6.99 -5.31
CA GLU A 3 -21.91 7.49 -4.97
C GLU A 3 -21.01 6.27 -4.73
N VAL A 4 -20.17 5.94 -5.72
CA VAL A 4 -19.16 4.90 -5.55
C VAL A 4 -18.22 5.45 -4.48
N PRO A 5 -18.03 4.78 -3.33
CA PRO A 5 -17.12 5.27 -2.31
C PRO A 5 -15.76 5.41 -2.98
N VAL A 6 -15.26 6.65 -3.06
CA VAL A 6 -13.92 6.93 -3.57
C VAL A 6 -12.97 6.21 -2.62
N SER A 7 -12.29 5.17 -3.11
CA SER A 7 -11.21 4.53 -2.37
C SER A 7 -10.25 5.63 -1.94
N LYS A 8 -9.95 5.72 -0.65
CA LYS A 8 -9.10 6.78 -0.11
C LYS A 8 -7.78 6.78 -0.87
N GLN A 9 -7.44 7.91 -1.47
CA GLN A 9 -6.19 8.02 -2.20
C GLN A 9 -5.03 7.93 -1.20
N GLY A 10 -4.04 7.09 -1.51
CA GLY A 10 -2.85 6.95 -0.68
C GLY A 10 -2.11 8.29 -0.54
N GLU A 11 -1.54 8.50 0.63
CA GLU A 11 -0.70 9.66 0.96
C GLU A 11 0.78 9.32 0.77
N ALA A 12 1.61 10.34 0.59
CA ALA A 12 3.08 10.14 0.54
C ALA A 12 3.62 9.44 1.81
N ARG A 13 2.92 9.58 2.94
CA ARG A 13 3.26 8.93 4.20
C ARG A 13 3.13 7.42 4.16
N ASP A 14 2.20 6.87 3.38
CA ASP A 14 2.02 5.41 3.28
C ASP A 14 3.25 4.75 2.67
N ILE A 15 3.83 5.38 1.64
CA ILE A 15 5.11 4.97 1.06
C ILE A 15 6.26 5.18 2.05
N ALA A 16 6.29 6.33 2.72
CA ALA A 16 7.38 6.67 3.65
C ALA A 16 7.46 5.69 4.84
N TYR A 17 6.32 5.25 5.38
CA TYR A 17 6.30 4.26 6.46
C TYR A 17 6.72 2.87 6.01
N ALA A 18 6.34 2.44 4.79
CA ALA A 18 6.83 1.19 4.23
C ALA A 18 8.36 1.22 4.02
N ALA A 19 8.89 2.34 3.55
CA ALA A 19 10.32 2.56 3.43
C ALA A 19 11.02 2.59 4.80
N LEU A 20 10.42 3.25 5.79
CA LEU A 20 10.93 3.27 7.17
C LEU A 20 11.01 1.87 7.76
N TYR A 21 9.96 1.05 7.58
CA TYR A 21 9.96 -0.35 7.99
C TYR A 21 11.12 -1.11 7.33
N LEU A 22 11.27 -1.01 6.01
CA LEU A 22 12.34 -1.71 5.27
C LEU A 22 13.76 -1.24 5.65
N ALA A 23 13.90 -0.02 6.18
CA ALA A 23 15.16 0.53 6.66
C ALA A 23 15.46 0.18 8.13
N SER A 24 14.53 -0.48 8.82
CA SER A 24 14.59 -0.74 10.26
C SER A 24 15.04 -2.16 10.59
N ASP A 25 15.41 -2.42 11.85
CA ASP A 25 15.79 -3.76 12.32
C ASP A 25 14.60 -4.73 12.33
N GLU A 26 13.38 -4.20 12.37
CA GLU A 26 12.13 -4.94 12.31
C GLU A 26 11.99 -5.74 11.00
N SER A 27 12.63 -5.29 9.90
CA SER A 27 12.62 -6.00 8.62
C SER A 27 13.84 -6.88 8.37
N LYS A 28 14.67 -7.21 9.38
CA LYS A 28 15.96 -7.93 9.19
C LYS A 28 15.90 -9.26 8.42
N PHE A 29 14.74 -9.91 8.38
CA PHE A 29 14.52 -11.15 7.62
C PHE A 29 13.62 -10.98 6.38
N VAL A 30 13.18 -9.76 6.08
CA VAL A 30 12.35 -9.45 4.91
C VAL A 30 13.26 -8.99 3.78
N ASN A 31 13.76 -9.95 3.02
CA ASN A 31 14.63 -9.74 1.85
C ASN A 31 14.07 -10.46 0.61
N GLY A 32 14.59 -10.11 -0.57
CA GLY A 32 14.23 -10.76 -1.83
C GLY A 32 12.78 -10.59 -2.27
N THR A 33 12.03 -9.67 -1.64
CA THR A 33 10.60 -9.46 -1.88
C THR A 33 10.29 -8.01 -2.23
N ARG A 34 9.09 -7.78 -2.78
CA ARG A 34 8.55 -6.46 -3.08
C ARG A 34 7.34 -6.20 -2.18
N ILE A 35 7.39 -5.12 -1.40
CA ILE A 35 6.23 -4.61 -0.68
C ILE A 35 5.51 -3.62 -1.60
N VAL A 36 4.27 -3.93 -1.96
CA VAL A 36 3.44 -3.09 -2.83
C VAL A 36 2.50 -2.27 -1.95
N VAL A 37 2.50 -0.94 -2.14
CA VAL A 37 1.68 0.01 -1.37
C VAL A 37 0.84 0.81 -2.36
N ASP A 38 -0.26 0.21 -2.81
CA ASP A 38 -1.08 0.76 -3.89
C ASP A 38 -2.58 0.42 -3.76
N ASN A 39 -3.03 0.02 -2.56
CA ASN A 39 -4.40 -0.42 -2.32
C ASN A 39 -4.88 -1.54 -3.29
N SER A 40 -4.03 -2.54 -3.54
CA SER A 40 -4.29 -3.70 -4.41
C SER A 40 -4.50 -3.39 -5.89
N MET A 41 -4.23 -2.17 -6.34
CA MET A 41 -4.39 -1.76 -7.74
C MET A 41 -3.52 -2.59 -8.69
N SER A 42 -2.38 -3.11 -8.23
CA SER A 42 -1.51 -3.99 -9.02
C SER A 42 -2.11 -5.37 -9.35
N ILE A 43 -3.14 -5.81 -8.61
CA ILE A 43 -3.68 -7.18 -8.73
C ILE A 43 -5.20 -7.23 -8.91
N THR A 44 -5.89 -6.11 -8.78
CA THR A 44 -7.34 -6.00 -8.97
C THR A 44 -7.66 -4.76 -9.79
N SER A 45 -8.60 -4.90 -10.73
CA SER A 45 -9.18 -3.79 -11.46
C SER A 45 -10.57 -3.50 -10.88
N GLY A 46 -10.66 -2.45 -10.05
CA GLY A 46 -11.92 -2.04 -9.39
C GLY A 46 -11.67 -1.27 -8.10
N THR A 47 -12.74 -0.72 -7.52
CA THR A 47 -12.69 -0.04 -6.22
C THR A 47 -12.54 -1.08 -5.12
N VAL A 48 -11.41 -1.07 -4.40
CA VAL A 48 -11.25 -1.85 -3.17
C VAL A 48 -11.92 -1.05 -2.06
N ALA A 49 -12.94 -1.64 -1.43
CA ALA A 49 -13.54 -1.07 -0.23
C ALA A 49 -12.50 -1.13 0.90
N GLU A 50 -12.32 -0.02 1.62
CA GLU A 50 -11.53 0.02 2.86
C GLU A 50 -12.12 -0.89 3.94
#